data_AF-A0A316FYQ0-F1
#
_entry.id   AF-A0A316FYQ0-F1
#
_cell.length_a   1.000
_cell.length_b   1.000
_cell.length_c   1.000
_cell.angle_alpha   90.00
_cell.angle_beta   90.00
_cell.angle_gamma   90.00
#
_symmetry.space_group_name_H-M   'P 1'
#
loop_
_entity.id
_entity.type
_entity.pdbx_description
1 polymer ?
#
loop_
_entity_poly.entity_id
_entity_poly.type
_entity_poly.pdbx_seq_one_letter_code
_entity_poly.pdbx_strand_id
1 'polypeptide(L)'
;MKVLLIVLSIIVIVIGGAIGAGYWWWSNNEAVINQQVEQAFEQASDVAQQGDSFACINAAKLRVKQCSDMTCQVAHNVFVNQCLQQAPLGEDFCSDSSTGNKIADFSQWSVENCADMGDKQQACIIALSSVADFCANQSNG
;
A
#
# COMPACT_ATOMS: atom_id res chain seq x y z
N MET A 1 9.07 -38.35 15.20
CA MET A 1 10.24 -37.81 14.48
C MET A 1 10.10 -37.88 12.96
N LYS A 2 9.80 -39.03 12.35
CA LYS A 2 9.69 -39.16 10.88
C LYS A 2 8.65 -38.24 10.21
N VAL A 3 7.45 -38.13 10.80
CA VAL A 3 6.39 -37.23 10.30
C VAL A 3 6.82 -35.75 10.33
N LEU A 4 7.54 -35.35 11.37
CA LEU A 4 8.01 -33.96 11.55
C LEU A 4 9.08 -33.60 10.51
N LEU A 5 9.95 -34.54 10.14
CA LEU A 5 10.94 -34.36 9.06
C LEU A 5 10.27 -34.25 7.68
N ILE A 6 9.21 -35.02 7.43
CA ILE A 6 8.44 -34.91 6.17
C ILE A 6 7.76 -33.55 6.08
N VAL A 7 7.11 -33.10 7.17
CA VAL A 7 6.46 -31.78 7.22
C VAL A 7 7.49 -30.66 7.01
N LEU A 8 8.65 -30.70 7.68
CA LEU A 8 9.72 -29.72 7.46
C LEU A 8 10.24 -29.74 6.03
N SER A 9 10.41 -30.92 5.42
CA SER A 9 10.86 -31.05 4.04
C SER A 9 9.85 -30.44 3.05
N ILE A 10 8.55 -30.65 3.27
CA ILE A 10 7.50 -30.04 2.45
C ILE A 10 7.51 -28.52 2.61
N ILE A 11 7.63 -28.01 3.84
CA ILE A 11 7.72 -26.57 4.10
C ILE A 11 8.88 -25.95 3.34
N VAL A 12 10.07 -26.56 3.38
CA VAL A 12 11.25 -26.06 2.65
C VAL A 12 11.03 -26.04 1.14
N ILE A 13 10.42 -27.10 0.57
CA ILE A 13 10.11 -27.15 -0.87
C ILE A 13 9.10 -26.07 -1.26
N VAL A 14 8.06 -25.86 -0.46
CA VAL A 14 7.04 -24.84 -0.71
C VAL A 14 7.65 -23.44 -0.65
N ILE A 15 8.46 -23.16 0.37
CA ILE A 15 9.14 -21.86 0.50
C ILE A 15 10.11 -21.65 -0.65
N GLY A 16 10.93 -22.64 -0.99
CA GLY A 16 11.87 -22.55 -2.11
C GLY A 16 11.17 -22.31 -3.45
N GLY A 17 10.06 -23.01 -3.70
CA GLY A 17 9.23 -22.81 -4.89
C GLY A 17 8.61 -21.42 -4.95
N ALA A 18 8.10 -20.90 -3.83
CA ALA A 18 7.52 -19.56 -3.75
C ALA A 18 8.57 -18.47 -4.02
N ILE A 19 9.77 -18.59 -3.43
CA ILE A 19 10.88 -17.64 -3.66
C ILE A 19 11.31 -17.68 -5.13
N GLY A 20 11.50 -18.87 -5.71
CA GLY A 20 11.89 -19.01 -7.11
C GLY A 20 10.87 -18.43 -8.08
N ALA A 21 9.57 -18.70 -7.85
CA ALA A 21 8.48 -18.14 -8.65
C ALA A 21 8.40 -16.61 -8.52
N GLY A 22 8.56 -16.08 -7.31
CA GLY A 22 8.60 -14.64 -7.05
C GLY A 22 9.74 -13.95 -7.78
N TYR A 23 10.96 -14.50 -7.71
CA TYR A 23 12.13 -13.95 -8.40
C TYR A 23 11.96 -13.97 -9.92
N TRP A 24 11.48 -15.08 -10.47
CA TRP A 24 11.23 -15.19 -11.92
C TRP A 24 10.17 -14.19 -12.39
N TRP A 25 9.07 -14.05 -11.63
CA TRP A 25 8.04 -13.06 -11.93
C TRP A 25 8.60 -11.63 -11.87
N TRP A 26 9.37 -11.30 -10.84
CA TRP A 26 10.00 -9.99 -10.69
C TRP A 26 10.89 -9.66 -11.87
N SER A 27 11.80 -10.57 -12.24
CA SER A 27 12.72 -10.37 -13.37
C SER A 27 12.00 -10.12 -14.70
N ASN A 28 10.83 -10.73 -14.92
CA ASN A 28 10.06 -10.52 -16.14
C ASN A 28 9.24 -9.22 -16.16
N ASN A 29 8.93 -8.66 -14.99
CA ASN A 29 8.09 -7.47 -14.86
C ASN A 29 8.88 -6.23 -14.43
N GLU A 30 10.17 -6.36 -14.12
CA GLU A 30 11.03 -5.29 -13.57
C GLU A 30 10.95 -3.99 -14.37
N ALA A 31 11.07 -4.04 -15.70
CA ALA A 31 11.02 -2.85 -16.54
C ALA A 31 9.66 -2.13 -16.44
N VAL A 32 8.56 -2.89 -16.44
CA VAL A 32 7.20 -2.36 -16.30
C VAL A 32 6.99 -1.78 -14.91
N ILE A 33 7.48 -2.47 -13.87
CA ILE A 33 7.41 -2.01 -12.48
C ILE A 33 8.18 -0.70 -12.34
N ASN A 34 9.42 -0.62 -12.80
CA ASN A 34 10.25 0.58 -12.71
C ASN A 34 9.57 1.77 -13.39
N GLN A 35 9.01 1.57 -14.59
CA GLN A 35 8.25 2.62 -15.29
C GLN A 35 7.00 3.06 -14.51
N GLN A 36 6.22 2.12 -13.99
CA GLN A 36 5.01 2.46 -13.23
C GLN A 36 5.34 3.13 -11.89
N VAL A 37 6.46 2.76 -11.28
CA VAL A 37 6.99 3.36 -10.05
C VAL A 37 7.46 4.78 -10.33
N GLU A 38 8.22 5.02 -11.40
CA GLU A 38 8.66 6.37 -11.79
C GLU A 38 7.45 7.29 -12.05
N GLN A 39 6.44 6.81 -12.79
CA GLN A 39 5.19 7.54 -12.98
C GLN A 39 4.43 7.77 -11.68
N ALA A 40 4.46 6.80 -10.75
CA ALA A 40 3.85 6.97 -9.43
C ALA A 40 4.57 8.04 -8.60
N PHE A 41 5.89 8.13 -8.69
CA PHE A 41 6.69 9.18 -8.03
C PHE A 41 6.34 10.57 -8.55
N GLU A 42 6.31 10.74 -9.87
CA GLU A 42 5.96 12.02 -10.52
C GLU A 42 4.55 12.46 -10.12
N GLN A 43 3.56 11.57 -10.27
CA GLN A 43 2.17 11.86 -9.90
C GLN A 43 2.01 12.15 -8.41
N ALA A 44 2.73 11.43 -7.55
CA ALA A 44 2.71 11.68 -6.12
C ALA A 44 3.24 13.07 -5.77
N SER A 45 4.34 13.50 -6.43
CA SER A 45 4.88 14.85 -6.25
C SER A 45 3.90 15.91 -6.75
N ASP A 46 3.30 15.73 -7.92
CA ASP A 46 2.33 16.68 -8.49
C ASP A 46 1.12 16.89 -7.56
N VAL A 47 0.58 15.80 -7.01
CA VAL A 47 -0.55 15.86 -6.07
C VAL A 47 -0.12 16.51 -4.75
N ALA A 48 1.04 16.14 -4.23
CA ALA A 48 1.57 16.70 -2.98
C ALA A 48 1.89 18.19 -3.06
N GLN A 49 2.32 18.70 -4.23
CA GLN A 49 2.58 20.12 -4.43
C GLN A 49 1.28 20.95 -4.55
N GLN A 50 0.19 20.32 -4.97
CA GLN A 50 -1.08 20.99 -5.24
C GLN A 50 -2.10 20.85 -4.10
N GLY A 51 -1.81 20.02 -3.09
CA GLY A 51 -2.75 19.72 -2.02
C GLY A 51 -2.06 19.25 -0.74
N ASP A 52 -2.88 18.74 0.19
CA ASP A 52 -2.45 18.22 1.48
C ASP A 52 -2.53 16.69 1.52
N SER A 53 -2.29 16.10 2.70
CA SER A 53 -2.41 14.65 2.88
C SER A 53 -3.80 14.09 2.52
N PHE A 54 -4.90 14.85 2.63
CA PHE A 54 -6.22 14.40 2.18
C PHE A 54 -6.32 14.36 0.65
N ALA A 55 -5.66 15.28 -0.06
CA ALA A 55 -5.53 15.21 -1.51
C ALA A 55 -4.82 13.93 -1.96
N CYS A 56 -3.79 13.49 -1.23
CA CYS A 56 -3.10 12.21 -1.48
C CYS A 56 -4.05 11.01 -1.35
N ILE A 57 -4.90 10.96 -0.31
CA ILE A 57 -5.89 9.88 -0.14
C ILE A 57 -6.90 9.86 -1.28
N ASN A 58 -7.43 11.02 -1.67
CA ASN A 58 -8.39 11.12 -2.76
C ASN A 58 -7.78 10.67 -4.10
N ALA A 59 -6.56 11.11 -4.40
CA ALA A 59 -5.83 10.69 -5.59
C ALA A 59 -5.52 9.18 -5.57
N ALA A 60 -5.17 8.62 -4.41
CA ALA A 60 -4.96 7.19 -4.23
C ALA A 60 -6.24 6.41 -4.55
N LYS A 61 -7.40 6.81 -3.99
CA LYS A 61 -8.69 6.19 -4.31
C LYS A 61 -8.98 6.20 -5.81
N LEU A 62 -8.72 7.31 -6.49
CA LEU A 62 -8.89 7.40 -7.95
C LEU A 62 -7.97 6.42 -8.70
N ARG A 63 -6.71 6.32 -8.27
CA ARG A 63 -5.72 5.40 -8.86
C ARG A 63 -6.10 3.92 -8.67
N VAL A 64 -6.69 3.54 -7.53
CA VAL A 64 -7.19 2.18 -7.29
C VAL A 64 -8.24 1.76 -8.31
N LYS A 65 -9.11 2.70 -8.76
CA LYS A 65 -10.13 2.38 -9.75
C LYS A 65 -9.53 1.94 -11.08
N GLN A 66 -8.31 2.33 -11.38
CA GLN A 66 -7.60 2.00 -12.62
C GLN A 66 -6.64 0.82 -12.46
N CYS A 67 -6.51 0.28 -11.24
CA CYS A 67 -5.55 -0.75 -10.91
C CYS A 67 -6.13 -2.16 -11.05
N SER A 68 -5.55 -2.99 -11.93
CA SER A 68 -6.05 -4.35 -12.18
C SER A 68 -5.00 -5.46 -12.01
N ASP A 69 -3.72 -5.11 -11.88
CA ASP A 69 -2.62 -6.06 -11.83
C ASP A 69 -1.70 -5.87 -10.62
N MET A 70 -0.83 -6.86 -10.38
CA MET A 70 0.07 -6.87 -9.22
C MET A 70 1.16 -5.79 -9.32
N THR A 71 1.60 -5.45 -10.54
CA THR A 71 2.58 -4.37 -10.78
C THR A 71 2.02 -3.00 -10.38
N CYS A 72 0.75 -2.77 -10.67
CA CYS A 72 0.06 -1.54 -10.32
C CYS A 72 -0.10 -1.40 -8.81
N GLN A 73 -0.31 -2.49 -8.06
CA GLN A 73 -0.37 -2.44 -6.59
C GLN A 73 0.97 -2.00 -5.97
N VAL A 74 2.09 -2.42 -6.54
CA VAL A 74 3.43 -1.96 -6.11
C VAL A 74 3.57 -0.46 -6.34
N ALA A 75 3.29 0.00 -7.56
CA ALA A 75 3.34 1.42 -7.89
C ALA A 75 2.34 2.26 -7.08
N HIS A 76 1.18 1.68 -6.72
CA HIS A 76 0.20 2.32 -5.86
C HIS A 76 0.74 2.58 -4.46
N ASN A 77 1.36 1.58 -3.83
CA ASN A 77 1.97 1.76 -2.51
C ASN A 77 3.07 2.83 -2.52
N VAL A 78 3.88 2.85 -3.58
CA VAL A 78 4.88 3.91 -3.77
C VAL A 78 4.20 5.28 -3.86
N PHE A 79 3.16 5.42 -4.69
CA PHE A 79 2.40 6.66 -4.84
C PHE A 79 1.91 7.19 -3.49
N VAL A 80 1.19 6.37 -2.71
CA VAL A 80 0.60 6.83 -1.43
C VAL A 80 1.69 7.28 -0.47
N ASN A 81 2.71 6.43 -0.28
CA ASN A 81 3.78 6.71 0.69
C ASN A 81 4.55 7.99 0.31
N GLN A 82 4.89 8.11 -0.98
CA GLN A 82 5.64 9.26 -1.48
C GLN A 82 4.83 10.56 -1.49
N CYS A 83 3.51 10.47 -1.73
CA CYS A 83 2.63 11.64 -1.68
C CYS A 83 2.51 12.15 -0.25
N LEU A 84 2.26 11.26 0.72
CA LEU A 84 2.12 11.63 2.13
C LEU A 84 3.42 12.19 2.73
N GLN A 85 4.58 11.71 2.30
CA GLN A 85 5.87 12.25 2.75
C GLN A 85 6.17 13.66 2.24
N GLN A 86 5.63 14.04 1.09
CA GLN A 86 5.86 15.36 0.48
C GLN A 86 4.75 16.36 0.78
N ALA A 87 3.52 15.89 0.94
CA ALA A 87 2.37 16.75 1.12
C ALA A 87 2.39 17.37 2.53
N PRO A 88 2.01 18.65 2.67
CA PRO A 88 1.70 19.23 3.97
C PRO A 88 0.67 18.36 4.70
N LEU A 89 0.92 18.10 5.98
CA LEU A 89 -0.06 17.42 6.82
C LEU A 89 -1.25 18.34 7.05
N GLY A 90 -2.42 17.87 6.63
CA GLY A 90 -3.68 18.52 6.96
C GLY A 90 -3.86 18.52 8.49
N GLU A 91 -4.53 19.55 9.00
CA GLU A 91 -4.98 19.54 10.40
C GLU A 91 -5.77 18.25 10.63
N ASP A 92 -5.44 17.58 11.73
CA ASP A 92 -6.09 16.35 12.15
C ASP A 92 -5.94 15.11 11.24
N PHE A 93 -5.10 15.16 10.20
CA PHE A 93 -4.91 14.02 9.28
C PHE A 93 -4.52 12.72 10.00
N CYS A 94 -3.57 12.81 10.94
CA CYS A 94 -3.20 11.71 11.83
C CYS A 94 -3.79 11.85 13.25
N SER A 95 -4.75 12.75 13.50
CA SER A 95 -5.41 12.89 14.81
C SER A 95 -6.84 12.33 14.81
N ASP A 96 -7.54 12.44 13.68
CA ASP A 96 -8.84 11.79 13.41
C ASP A 96 -8.66 10.31 13.09
N SER A 97 -7.45 9.91 12.73
CA SER A 97 -7.03 8.57 13.08
C SER A 97 -6.66 8.62 14.55
N SER A 98 -7.36 7.89 15.40
CA SER A 98 -7.00 7.66 16.82
C SER A 98 -5.69 6.84 16.97
N THR A 99 -4.70 7.14 16.14
CA THR A 99 -3.42 6.48 15.86
C THR A 99 -2.38 6.59 16.97
N GLY A 100 -2.76 7.07 18.16
CA GLY A 100 -1.91 6.87 19.34
C GLY A 100 -1.79 5.40 19.73
N ASN A 101 -2.79 4.56 19.43
CA ASN A 101 -2.77 3.11 19.60
C ASN A 101 -4.08 2.50 19.08
N LYS A 102 -4.08 1.86 17.90
CA LYS A 102 -4.81 0.61 17.55
C LYS A 102 -5.04 0.46 16.04
N ILE A 103 -4.67 -0.72 15.53
CA ILE A 103 -5.02 -1.26 14.20
C ILE A 103 -6.54 -1.26 13.95
N ALA A 104 -7.36 -1.29 15.01
CA ALA A 104 -8.82 -1.28 14.92
C ALA A 104 -9.39 0.00 14.31
N ASP A 105 -8.75 1.15 14.55
CA ASP A 105 -9.30 2.44 14.17
C ASP A 105 -8.98 2.77 12.71
N PHE A 106 -7.81 2.34 12.22
CA PHE A 106 -7.49 2.36 10.80
C PHE A 106 -8.41 1.44 9.99
N SER A 107 -8.77 0.27 10.54
CA SER A 107 -9.72 -0.63 9.88
C SER A 107 -11.09 0.03 9.66
N GLN A 108 -11.59 0.78 10.65
CA GLN A 108 -12.87 1.48 10.49
C GLN A 108 -12.75 2.66 9.52
N TRP A 109 -11.73 3.51 9.70
CA TRP A 109 -11.47 4.66 8.83
C TRP A 109 -11.31 4.24 7.36
N SER A 110 -10.57 3.17 7.08
CA SER A 110 -10.35 2.68 5.71
C SER A 110 -11.62 2.11 5.10
N VAL A 111 -12.46 1.42 5.89
CA VAL A 111 -13.78 0.95 5.42
C VAL A 111 -14.68 2.12 5.07
N GLU A 112 -14.75 3.15 5.91
CA GLU A 112 -15.55 4.37 5.68
C GLU A 112 -15.05 5.14 4.46
N ASN A 113 -13.73 5.35 4.36
CA ASN A 113 -13.10 6.05 3.23
C ASN A 113 -13.23 5.28 1.91
N CYS A 114 -13.38 3.96 1.94
CA CYS A 114 -13.53 3.12 0.76
C CYS A 114 -14.97 2.66 0.50
N ALA A 115 -15.95 3.11 1.29
CA ALA A 115 -17.34 2.63 1.19
C ALA A 115 -17.99 2.96 -0.16
N ASP A 116 -17.59 4.06 -0.79
CA ASP A 116 -18.07 4.52 -2.11
C ASP A 116 -17.47 3.74 -3.29
N MET A 117 -16.56 2.78 -3.03
CA MET A 117 -15.80 2.06 -4.06
C MET A 117 -16.49 0.78 -4.54
N GLY A 118 -17.59 0.35 -3.92
CA GLY A 118 -18.36 -0.83 -4.34
C GLY A 118 -17.51 -2.11 -4.37
N ASP A 119 -17.42 -2.75 -5.53
CA ASP A 119 -16.63 -3.98 -5.76
C ASP A 119 -15.12 -3.77 -5.54
N LYS A 120 -14.63 -2.53 -5.58
CA LYS A 120 -13.23 -2.17 -5.35
C LYS A 120 -12.93 -1.75 -3.92
N GLN A 121 -13.86 -1.91 -2.99
CA GLN A 121 -13.67 -1.56 -1.58
C GLN A 121 -12.44 -2.27 -0.98
N GLN A 122 -12.29 -3.58 -1.21
CA GLN A 122 -11.14 -4.32 -0.68
C GLN A 122 -9.81 -3.83 -1.25
N ALA A 123 -9.76 -3.56 -2.55
CA ALA A 123 -8.57 -3.03 -3.21
C ALA A 123 -8.20 -1.64 -2.67
N CYS A 124 -9.21 -0.81 -2.38
CA CYS A 124 -9.02 0.49 -1.75
C CYS A 124 -8.46 0.39 -0.32
N ILE A 125 -9.00 -0.51 0.50
CA ILE A 125 -8.51 -0.72 1.87
C ILE A 125 -7.04 -1.15 1.85
N ILE A 126 -6.67 -2.09 0.96
CA ILE A 126 -5.28 -2.53 0.80
C ILE A 126 -4.39 -1.38 0.33
N ALA A 127 -4.85 -0.60 -0.65
CA ALA A 127 -4.14 0.56 -1.17
C ALA A 127 -3.82 1.63 -0.11
N LEU A 128 -4.74 1.82 0.85
CA LEU A 128 -4.57 2.79 1.92
C LEU A 128 -3.78 2.24 3.12
N SER A 129 -3.35 0.98 3.13
CA SER A 129 -2.71 0.37 4.31
C SER A 129 -1.44 1.10 4.76
N SER A 130 -0.71 1.72 3.83
CA SER A 130 0.51 2.49 4.12
C SER A 130 0.26 3.79 4.89
N VAL A 131 -0.99 4.28 4.93
CA VAL A 131 -1.39 5.45 5.73
C VAL A 131 -1.22 5.16 7.23
N ALA A 132 -1.55 3.93 7.66
CA ALA A 132 -1.38 3.52 9.05
C ALA A 132 0.09 3.57 9.47
N ASP A 133 0.99 3.03 8.64
CA ASP A 133 2.42 3.03 8.88
C ASP A 133 2.98 4.47 8.89
N PHE A 134 2.51 5.32 7.97
CA PHE A 134 2.90 6.72 7.90
C PHE A 134 2.51 7.48 9.18
N CYS A 135 1.27 7.38 9.64
CA CYS A 135 0.83 8.06 10.86
C CYS A 135 1.50 7.51 12.12
N ALA A 136 1.76 6.19 12.18
CA ALA A 136 2.52 5.59 13.29
C ALA A 136 3.97 6.10 13.35
N ASN A 137 4.58 6.43 12.21
CA ASN A 137 5.91 7.03 12.19
C ASN A 137 5.89 8.51 12.62
N GLN A 138 4.84 9.26 12.27
CA GLN A 138 4.69 10.65 12.68
C GLN A 138 4.43 10.83 14.19
N SER A 139 3.79 9.87 14.86
CA SER A 139 3.58 9.93 16.32
C SER A 139 4.85 9.66 17.14
N ASN A 140 5.88 9.06 16.52
CA ASN A 140 7.17 8.74 17.15
C ASN A 140 8.26 9.78 16.84
N GLY A 141 7.94 10.81 16.04
CA GLY A 141 8.84 11.89 15.62
C GLY A 141 8.79 13.12 16.51
#